data_AF-A0A0C3DES1-F1
#
_entry.id   AF-A0A0C3DES1-F1
#
_cell.length_a   1.000
_cell.length_b   1.000
_cell.length_c   1.000
_cell.angle_alpha   90.00
_cell.angle_beta   90.00
_cell.angle_gamma   90.00
#
_symmetry.space_group_name_H-M   'P 1'
#
loop_
_entity.id
_entity.type
_entity.pdbx_description
1 polymer ?
#
loop_
_entity_poly.entity_id
_entity_poly.type
_entity_poly.pdbx_seq_one_letter_code
_entity_poly.pdbx_strand_id
1 'polypeptide(L)'
;MDPETVRKHFDRIGRIRVLVIGRSNAGKTTLLQRVCNTTELPEVFNAKGEQANNGQRGDHDIENELIFRSNRRFIFHDSRGFESGSVSELELMKKFIADWATKKQLAQRVHAIWFCIPMSESERPVVAAEEQFFNECNTEHVPVIVLLTKADAMRGQAIGKLRDEDMEMKEALVEAESLATQMLSEVSTKIGNQLGRCRYPPKSYLAMSGMNKEAADCEPLIRCTTNALDEVELQKLVVSAQQVNFDLNIEWAVR
;
A
#
# COMPACT_ATOMS: atom_id res chain seq x y z
N MET A 1 27.54 -9.88 -3.11
CA MET A 1 28.21 -8.59 -2.84
C MET A 1 28.97 -8.69 -1.53
N ASP A 2 30.06 -7.94 -1.39
CA ASP A 2 30.75 -7.83 -0.11
C ASP A 2 29.86 -7.07 0.92
N PRO A 3 29.87 -7.45 2.21
CA PRO A 3 29.11 -6.78 3.27
C PRO A 3 29.36 -5.26 3.42
N GLU A 4 30.56 -4.76 3.12
CA GLU A 4 30.88 -3.32 3.14
C GLU A 4 30.18 -2.56 2.02
N THR A 5 30.07 -3.16 0.83
CA THR A 5 29.33 -2.59 -0.30
C THR A 5 27.85 -2.48 0.04
N VAL A 6 27.26 -3.51 0.63
CA VAL A 6 25.88 -3.48 1.12
C VAL A 6 25.71 -2.36 2.16
N ARG A 7 26.59 -2.28 3.16
CA ARG A 7 26.55 -1.25 4.20
C ARG A 7 26.65 0.18 3.65
N LYS A 8 27.54 0.44 2.68
CA LYS A 8 27.63 1.76 2.02
C LYS A 8 26.36 2.12 1.22
N HIS A 9 25.66 1.12 0.67
CA HIS A 9 24.37 1.35 0.01
C HIS A 9 23.24 1.65 1.01
N PHE A 10 23.22 0.94 2.15
CA PHE A 10 22.37 1.31 3.29
C PHE A 10 22.64 2.73 3.77
N ASP A 11 23.90 3.14 3.88
CA ASP A 11 24.26 4.48 4.33
C ASP A 11 23.86 5.57 3.31
N ARG A 12 23.71 5.21 2.01
CA ARG A 12 23.30 6.13 0.93
C ARG A 12 21.79 6.33 0.82
N ILE A 13 20.99 5.28 1.03
CA ILE A 13 19.53 5.32 0.86
C ILE A 13 18.82 5.42 2.22
N GLY A 14 19.41 4.83 3.27
CA GLY A 14 18.99 4.93 4.66
C GLY A 14 17.74 4.13 4.99
N ARG A 15 16.60 4.48 4.38
CA ARG A 15 15.27 3.96 4.72
C ARG A 15 14.38 3.87 3.48
N ILE A 16 13.51 2.86 3.45
CA ILE A 16 12.47 2.78 2.43
C ILE A 16 11.33 3.73 2.78
N ARG A 17 11.12 4.70 1.90
CA ARG A 17 9.97 5.60 1.90
C ARG A 17 8.85 5.07 1.01
N VAL A 18 7.67 4.90 1.57
CA VAL A 18 6.46 4.46 0.86
C VAL A 18 5.36 5.48 1.05
N LEU A 19 4.75 5.91 -0.04
CA LEU A 19 3.52 6.71 0.00
C LEU A 19 2.32 5.77 -0.02
N VAL A 20 1.45 5.88 0.98
CA VAL A 20 0.20 5.11 1.06
C VAL A 20 -0.97 5.99 0.68
N ILE A 21 -1.68 5.57 -0.35
CA ILE A 21 -2.84 6.27 -0.91
C ILE A 21 -4.07 5.39 -0.72
N GLY A 22 -5.22 6.02 -0.51
CA GLY A 22 -6.50 5.34 -0.42
C GLY A 22 -7.52 6.23 0.28
N ARG A 23 -8.80 5.96 0.04
CA ARG A 23 -9.92 6.71 0.62
C ARG A 23 -9.97 6.57 2.15
N SER A 24 -10.88 7.31 2.79
CA SER A 24 -11.25 7.06 4.18
C SER A 24 -11.50 5.58 4.40
N ASN A 25 -11.03 5.03 5.52
CA ASN A 25 -11.31 3.65 5.88
C ASN A 25 -10.83 2.60 4.84
N ALA A 26 -9.91 2.95 3.91
CA ALA A 26 -9.31 1.97 2.98
C ALA A 26 -8.37 0.95 3.66
N GLY A 27 -8.14 1.08 4.98
CA GLY A 27 -7.30 0.16 5.75
C GLY A 27 -5.82 0.55 5.82
N LYS A 28 -5.45 1.77 5.42
CA LYS A 28 -4.07 2.28 5.39
C LYS A 28 -3.33 2.12 6.72
N THR A 29 -3.89 2.61 7.84
CA THR A 29 -3.25 2.52 9.16
C THR A 29 -3.03 1.06 9.59
N THR A 30 -4.04 0.19 9.38
CA THR A 30 -3.94 -1.24 9.73
C THR A 30 -2.89 -1.95 8.89
N LEU A 31 -2.80 -1.63 7.60
CA LEU A 31 -1.75 -2.11 6.71
C LEU A 31 -0.35 -1.74 7.23
N LEU A 32 -0.14 -0.47 7.57
CA LEU A 32 1.16 0.01 8.07
C LEU A 32 1.56 -0.64 9.39
N GLN A 33 0.63 -0.68 10.34
CA GLN A 33 0.79 -1.38 11.61
C GLN A 33 1.22 -2.84 11.40
N ARG A 34 0.54 -3.54 10.49
CA ARG A 34 0.81 -4.95 10.21
C ARG A 34 2.17 -5.15 9.54
N VAL A 35 2.53 -4.33 8.55
CA VAL A 35 3.86 -4.35 7.90
C VAL A 35 4.99 -4.11 8.91
N CYS A 36 4.73 -3.30 9.93
CA CYS A 36 5.66 -3.02 11.01
C CYS A 36 5.51 -3.96 12.21
N ASN A 37 4.70 -5.02 12.11
CA ASN A 37 4.41 -5.99 13.17
C ASN A 37 4.11 -5.34 14.53
N THR A 38 3.20 -4.36 14.54
CA THR A 38 2.83 -3.60 15.74
C THR A 38 1.36 -3.19 15.71
N THR A 39 0.80 -2.84 16.86
CA THR A 39 -0.52 -2.19 17.00
C THR A 39 -0.39 -0.74 17.47
N GLU A 40 0.82 -0.27 17.72
CA GLU A 40 1.10 1.11 18.12
C GLU A 40 0.86 2.08 16.96
N LEU A 41 0.69 3.37 17.28
CA LEU A 41 0.67 4.43 16.28
C LEU A 41 2.11 4.85 15.96
N PRO A 42 2.39 5.31 14.73
CA PRO A 42 3.71 5.80 14.37
C PRO A 42 4.02 7.11 15.11
N GLU A 43 5.31 7.36 15.30
CA GLU A 43 5.81 8.70 15.58
C GLU A 43 5.72 9.53 14.29
N VAL A 44 5.24 10.78 14.42
CA VAL A 44 5.03 11.68 13.29
C VAL A 44 6.08 12.78 13.33
N PHE A 45 6.80 12.97 12.25
CA PHE A 45 7.80 14.03 12.10
C PHE A 45 7.43 14.92 10.92
N ASN A 46 7.52 16.24 11.10
CA ASN A 46 7.28 17.16 10.00
C ASN A 46 8.48 17.20 9.02
N ALA A 47 8.36 17.98 7.93
CA ALA A 47 9.43 18.14 6.95
C ALA A 47 10.75 18.73 7.52
N LYS A 48 10.74 19.29 8.73
CA LYS A 48 11.93 19.78 9.45
C LYS A 48 12.55 18.73 10.38
N GLY A 49 11.93 17.54 10.49
CA GLY A 49 12.35 16.48 11.41
C GLY A 49 11.92 16.70 12.86
N GLU A 50 11.01 17.65 13.12
CA GLU A 50 10.48 17.91 14.45
C GLU A 50 9.31 16.97 14.70
N GLN A 51 9.25 16.38 15.89
CA GLN A 51 8.14 15.52 16.28
C GLN A 51 6.85 16.37 16.38
N ALA A 52 5.85 16.02 15.59
CA ALA A 52 4.54 16.65 15.62
C ALA A 52 3.68 16.00 16.73
N ASN A 53 2.94 16.82 17.48
CA ASN A 53 1.93 16.31 18.40
C ASN A 53 0.73 15.84 17.58
N ASN A 54 0.43 14.55 17.63
CA ASN A 54 -0.61 13.90 16.83
C ASN A 54 -1.98 14.58 17.04
N GLY A 55 -2.40 15.40 16.08
CA GLY A 55 -3.81 15.64 15.80
C GLY A 55 -4.47 14.30 15.45
N GLN A 56 -5.73 14.15 15.84
CA GLN A 56 -6.52 12.94 15.66
C GLN A 56 -6.51 12.40 14.21
N ARG A 57 -6.94 11.14 14.03
CA ARG A 57 -7.23 10.57 12.70
C ARG A 57 -7.93 11.62 11.82
N GLY A 58 -7.30 11.98 10.70
CA GLY A 58 -7.88 12.91 9.71
C GLY A 58 -7.11 14.22 9.52
N ASP A 59 -6.19 14.60 10.42
CA ASP A 59 -5.35 15.79 10.24
C ASP A 59 -3.92 15.45 9.76
N HIS A 60 -3.84 14.62 8.72
CA HIS A 60 -2.56 14.11 8.18
C HIS A 60 -2.01 15.02 7.07
N ASP A 61 -0.85 15.62 7.26
CA ASP A 61 -0.09 16.23 6.17
C ASP A 61 0.69 15.12 5.43
N ILE A 62 0.56 15.07 4.10
CA ILE A 62 1.27 14.08 3.26
C ILE A 62 2.79 14.26 3.35
N GLU A 63 3.28 15.46 3.67
CA GLU A 63 4.71 15.72 3.87
C GLU A 63 5.25 15.14 5.18
N ASN A 64 4.40 14.80 6.15
CA ASN A 64 4.85 14.24 7.41
C ASN A 64 5.36 12.81 7.23
N GLU A 65 6.46 12.51 7.92
CA GLU A 65 7.04 11.18 8.01
C GLU A 65 6.40 10.40 9.16
N LEU A 66 5.84 9.23 8.84
CA LEU A 66 5.34 8.28 9.82
C LEU A 66 6.36 7.17 10.04
N ILE A 67 6.83 7.03 11.28
CA ILE A 67 7.88 6.08 11.64
C ILE A 67 7.43 5.21 12.82
N PHE A 68 7.34 3.90 12.61
CA PHE A 68 7.01 2.95 13.67
C PHE A 68 8.27 2.56 14.45
N ARG A 69 8.15 2.49 15.78
CA ARG A 69 9.27 2.08 16.66
C ARG A 69 9.74 0.66 16.36
N SER A 70 8.79 -0.24 16.10
CA SER A 70 9.04 -1.64 15.77
C SER A 70 9.75 -1.83 14.43
N ASN A 71 9.67 -0.85 13.52
CA ASN A 71 10.37 -0.91 12.24
C ASN A 71 10.77 0.48 11.73
N ARG A 72 11.93 0.96 12.21
CA ARG A 72 12.53 2.24 11.83
C ARG A 72 13.09 2.29 10.40
N ARG A 73 13.10 1.16 9.68
CA ARG A 73 13.65 1.06 8.32
C ARG A 73 12.65 1.51 7.25
N PHE A 74 11.38 1.60 7.62
CA PHE A 74 10.35 2.25 6.81
C PHE A 74 10.09 3.67 7.28
N ILE A 75 9.85 4.55 6.31
CA ILE A 75 9.17 5.83 6.49
C ILE A 75 7.92 5.77 5.63
N PHE A 76 6.77 6.07 6.21
CA PHE A 76 5.53 6.15 5.46
C PHE A 76 5.08 7.59 5.33
N HIS A 77 4.50 7.91 4.18
CA HIS A 77 3.69 9.09 3.98
C HIS A 77 2.26 8.61 3.80
N ASP A 78 1.32 9.11 4.60
CA ASP A 78 -0.09 8.71 4.50
C ASP A 78 -0.89 9.86 3.90
N SER A 79 -1.54 9.59 2.76
CA SER A 79 -2.46 10.57 2.19
C SER A 79 -3.79 10.55 2.95
N ARG A 80 -4.45 11.71 3.07
CA ARG A 80 -5.86 11.73 3.52
C ARG A 80 -6.77 10.95 2.56
N GLY A 81 -6.34 10.70 1.33
CA GLY A 81 -7.17 10.15 0.26
C GLY A 81 -7.87 11.25 -0.52
N PHE A 82 -8.84 10.87 -1.35
CA PHE A 82 -9.68 11.77 -2.15
C PHE A 82 -11.04 12.03 -1.47
N GLU A 83 -11.06 12.13 -0.14
CA GLU A 83 -12.28 12.06 0.68
C GLU A 83 -13.31 13.13 0.31
N SER A 84 -12.86 14.29 -0.17
CA SER A 84 -13.71 15.39 -0.59
C SER A 84 -13.85 15.53 -2.12
N GLY A 85 -13.08 14.75 -2.90
CA GLY A 85 -12.95 14.95 -4.35
C GLY A 85 -12.44 16.34 -4.72
N SER A 86 -11.81 17.05 -3.77
CA SER A 86 -11.38 18.43 -3.99
C SER A 86 -10.17 18.46 -4.90
N VAL A 87 -10.19 19.40 -5.86
CA VAL A 87 -9.06 19.65 -6.77
C VAL A 87 -7.77 19.92 -5.97
N SER A 88 -7.88 20.54 -4.79
CA SER A 88 -6.76 20.79 -3.90
C SER A 88 -6.05 19.51 -3.41
N GLU A 89 -6.78 18.43 -3.10
CA GLU A 89 -6.16 17.18 -2.65
C GLU A 89 -5.33 16.53 -3.78
N LEU A 90 -5.88 16.52 -4.99
CA LEU A 90 -5.19 16.00 -6.17
C LEU A 90 -3.94 16.84 -6.52
N GLU A 91 -4.03 18.17 -6.44
CA GLU A 91 -2.88 19.04 -6.69
C GLU A 91 -1.78 18.90 -5.61
N LEU A 92 -2.16 18.74 -4.34
CA LEU A 92 -1.21 18.42 -3.27
C LEU A 92 -0.50 17.08 -3.54
N MET A 93 -1.25 16.07 -3.96
CA MET A 93 -0.70 14.76 -4.33
C MET A 93 0.27 14.84 -5.51
N LYS A 94 -0.13 15.53 -6.60
CA LYS A 94 0.72 15.74 -7.78
C LYS A 94 2.01 16.42 -7.40
N LYS A 95 1.93 17.51 -6.63
CA LYS A 95 3.10 18.25 -6.16
C LYS A 95 4.00 17.36 -5.31
N PHE A 96 3.44 16.63 -4.35
CA PHE A 96 4.19 15.71 -3.51
C PHE A 96 4.94 14.67 -4.34
N ILE A 97 4.27 13.98 -5.27
CA ILE A 97 4.92 12.97 -6.13
C ILE A 97 5.98 13.61 -7.02
N ALA A 98 5.72 14.75 -7.64
CA ALA A 98 6.71 15.43 -8.47
C ALA A 98 7.96 15.83 -7.67
N ASP A 99 7.77 16.40 -6.48
CA ASP A 99 8.85 16.87 -5.62
C ASP A 99 9.66 15.72 -5.02
N TRP A 100 8.99 14.62 -4.65
CA TRP A 100 9.60 13.50 -3.94
C TRP A 100 10.09 12.38 -4.86
N ALA A 101 9.50 12.15 -6.03
CA ALA A 101 10.01 11.16 -6.98
C ALA A 101 11.33 11.63 -7.63
N THR A 102 11.58 12.94 -7.70
CA THR A 102 12.71 13.51 -8.44
C THR A 102 13.80 14.14 -7.55
N LYS A 103 13.73 13.99 -6.21
CA LYS A 103 14.77 14.50 -5.29
C LYS A 103 16.16 14.03 -5.72
N LYS A 104 17.18 14.90 -5.61
CA LYS A 104 18.55 14.51 -5.96
C LYS A 104 19.11 13.40 -5.07
N GLN A 105 18.69 13.37 -3.80
CA GLN A 105 19.12 12.38 -2.83
C GLN A 105 18.13 11.21 -2.80
N LEU A 106 18.61 9.98 -3.04
CA LEU A 106 17.79 8.76 -2.95
C LEU A 106 17.12 8.64 -1.59
N ALA A 107 17.83 8.97 -0.51
CA ALA A 107 17.29 8.95 0.85
C ALA A 107 16.10 9.87 1.11
N GLN A 108 15.80 10.80 0.19
CA GLN A 108 14.65 11.70 0.25
C GLN A 108 13.56 11.34 -0.77
N ARG A 109 13.76 10.31 -1.60
CA ARG A 109 12.76 9.92 -2.59
C ARG A 109 11.70 9.03 -2.00
N VAL A 110 10.47 9.14 -2.51
CA VAL A 110 9.49 8.07 -2.36
C VAL A 110 9.89 6.94 -3.30
N HIS A 111 9.98 5.71 -2.78
CA HIS A 111 10.49 4.56 -3.52
C HIS A 111 9.37 3.69 -4.10
N ALA A 112 8.20 3.69 -3.46
CA ALA A 112 7.02 2.97 -3.93
C ALA A 112 5.74 3.68 -3.48
N ILE A 113 4.67 3.47 -4.22
CA ILE A 113 3.32 3.90 -3.86
C ILE A 113 2.46 2.66 -3.63
N TRP A 114 1.81 2.59 -2.47
CA TRP A 114 0.81 1.60 -2.15
C TRP A 114 -0.59 2.22 -2.25
N PHE A 115 -1.34 1.84 -3.28
CA PHE A 115 -2.66 2.40 -3.56
C PHE A 115 -3.76 1.44 -3.08
N CYS A 116 -4.38 1.75 -1.95
CA CYS A 116 -5.37 0.92 -1.28
C CYS A 116 -6.77 1.12 -1.85
N ILE A 117 -7.34 0.06 -2.41
CA ILE A 117 -8.74 -0.02 -2.85
C ILE A 117 -9.48 -1.01 -1.95
N PRO A 118 -10.46 -0.57 -1.13
CA PRO A 118 -11.15 -1.45 -0.20
C PRO A 118 -12.20 -2.33 -0.90
N MET A 119 -12.05 -3.64 -0.78
CA MET A 119 -13.01 -4.64 -1.30
C MET A 119 -14.33 -4.67 -0.53
N SER A 120 -14.42 -3.96 0.60
CA SER A 120 -15.70 -3.71 1.29
C SER A 120 -16.65 -2.79 0.49
N GLU A 121 -16.15 -2.05 -0.50
CA GLU A 121 -16.91 -1.14 -1.38
C GLU A 121 -16.79 -1.56 -2.86
N SER A 122 -16.83 -2.86 -3.11
CA SER A 122 -16.54 -3.50 -4.40
C SER A 122 -17.49 -3.15 -5.55
N GLU A 123 -18.66 -2.56 -5.26
CA GLU A 123 -19.63 -2.11 -6.27
C GLU A 123 -19.14 -0.92 -7.08
N ARG A 124 -18.27 -0.08 -6.49
CA ARG A 124 -17.64 1.08 -7.13
C ARG A 124 -16.16 1.09 -6.77
N PRO A 125 -15.39 0.11 -7.29
CA PRO A 125 -14.06 -0.17 -6.79
C PRO A 125 -13.04 0.91 -7.19
N VAL A 126 -13.26 1.62 -8.30
CA VAL A 126 -12.45 2.78 -8.70
C VAL A 126 -13.40 3.94 -8.96
N VAL A 127 -13.23 5.03 -8.20
CA VAL A 127 -13.98 6.27 -8.40
C VAL A 127 -13.20 7.27 -9.25
N ALA A 128 -13.89 8.29 -9.77
CA ALA A 128 -13.31 9.28 -10.68
C ALA A 128 -12.02 9.94 -10.15
N ALA A 129 -11.97 10.27 -8.86
CA ALA A 129 -10.78 10.87 -8.26
C ALA A 129 -9.57 9.92 -8.23
N GLU A 130 -9.80 8.62 -8.06
CA GLU A 130 -8.75 7.60 -8.12
C GLU A 130 -8.27 7.41 -9.56
N GLU A 131 -9.20 7.40 -10.53
CA GLU A 131 -8.85 7.35 -11.95
C GLU A 131 -8.08 8.61 -12.40
N GLN A 132 -8.42 9.79 -11.88
CA GLN A 132 -7.69 11.03 -12.11
C GLN A 132 -6.25 10.94 -11.60
N PHE A 133 -6.01 10.31 -10.44
CA PHE A 133 -4.65 10.06 -9.97
C PHE A 133 -3.81 9.31 -11.01
N PHE A 134 -4.32 8.21 -11.55
CA PHE A 134 -3.59 7.40 -12.53
C PHE A 134 -3.45 8.07 -13.90
N ASN A 135 -4.21 9.14 -14.17
CA ASN A 135 -4.10 9.89 -15.42
C ASN A 135 -3.24 11.16 -15.29
N GLU A 136 -3.23 11.80 -14.12
CA GLU A 136 -2.69 13.14 -13.95
C GLU A 136 -1.47 13.22 -13.02
N CYS A 137 -1.27 12.25 -12.12
CA CYS A 137 -0.06 12.17 -11.29
C CYS A 137 1.05 11.42 -12.04
N ASN A 138 2.15 12.10 -12.33
CA ASN A 138 3.28 11.44 -12.97
C ASN A 138 4.01 10.49 -12.00
N THR A 139 3.72 9.19 -12.12
CA THR A 139 4.38 8.12 -11.34
C THR A 139 5.40 7.33 -12.17
N GLU A 140 5.89 7.86 -13.29
CA GLU A 140 6.79 7.14 -14.21
C GLU A 140 8.06 6.59 -13.53
N HIS A 141 8.55 7.26 -12.48
CA HIS A 141 9.76 6.88 -11.76
C HIS A 141 9.50 6.21 -10.40
N VAL A 142 8.24 5.98 -10.04
CA VAL A 142 7.87 5.38 -8.77
C VAL A 142 6.77 4.33 -8.97
N PRO A 143 7.04 3.04 -8.74
CA PRO A 143 6.05 2.00 -8.99
C PRO A 143 4.83 2.17 -8.09
N VAL A 144 3.64 2.10 -8.70
CA VAL A 144 2.37 2.01 -7.99
C VAL A 144 1.96 0.54 -7.90
N ILE A 145 1.79 0.05 -6.68
CA ILE A 145 1.19 -1.25 -6.38
C ILE A 145 -0.22 -1.03 -5.86
N VAL A 146 -1.22 -1.55 -6.56
CA VAL A 146 -2.61 -1.51 -6.11
C VAL A 146 -2.85 -2.64 -5.10
N LEU A 147 -3.31 -2.29 -3.91
CA LEU A 147 -3.64 -3.20 -2.84
C LEU A 147 -5.15 -3.29 -2.69
N LEU A 148 -5.71 -4.46 -3.00
CA LEU A 148 -7.13 -4.74 -2.79
C LEU A 148 -7.32 -5.12 -1.33
N THR A 149 -7.48 -4.11 -0.48
CA THR A 149 -7.55 -4.28 0.98
C THR A 149 -8.92 -4.80 1.41
N LYS A 150 -9.02 -5.35 2.62
CA LYS A 150 -10.26 -5.90 3.17
C LYS A 150 -10.88 -6.97 2.25
N ALA A 151 -10.05 -7.74 1.54
CA ALA A 151 -10.54 -8.77 0.62
C ALA A 151 -11.36 -9.86 1.35
N ASP A 152 -11.19 -10.02 2.67
CA ASP A 152 -12.03 -10.85 3.53
C ASP A 152 -13.49 -10.38 3.62
N ALA A 153 -13.80 -9.12 3.29
CA ALA A 153 -15.17 -8.62 3.19
C ALA A 153 -15.97 -9.29 2.07
N MET A 154 -15.29 -9.84 1.03
CA MET A 154 -15.94 -10.54 -0.07
C MET A 154 -16.77 -11.74 0.41
N ARG A 155 -16.32 -12.41 1.49
CA ARG A 155 -17.09 -13.53 2.08
C ARG A 155 -18.41 -13.06 2.65
N GLY A 156 -18.43 -11.93 3.36
CA GLY A 156 -19.66 -11.35 3.90
C GLY A 156 -20.63 -10.95 2.78
N GLN A 157 -20.12 -10.36 1.70
CA GLN A 157 -20.92 -9.99 0.53
C GLN A 157 -21.48 -11.23 -0.20
N ALA A 158 -20.66 -12.29 -0.35
CA ALA A 158 -21.10 -13.55 -0.94
C ALA A 158 -22.23 -14.20 -0.15
N ILE A 159 -22.13 -14.23 1.19
CA ILE A 159 -23.22 -14.71 2.06
C ILE A 159 -24.47 -13.87 1.83
N GLY A 160 -24.36 -12.54 1.80
CA GLY A 160 -25.47 -11.64 1.53
C GLY A 160 -26.19 -11.98 0.21
N LYS A 161 -25.44 -12.10 -0.89
CA LYS A 161 -25.99 -12.45 -2.20
C LYS A 161 -26.71 -13.81 -2.22
N LEU A 162 -26.08 -14.84 -1.65
CA LEU A 162 -26.69 -16.17 -1.58
C LEU A 162 -27.99 -16.14 -0.77
N ARG A 163 -28.03 -15.35 0.31
CA ARG A 163 -29.23 -15.15 1.11
C ARG A 163 -30.34 -14.39 0.36
N ASP A 164 -29.97 -13.44 -0.49
CA ASP A 164 -30.91 -12.72 -1.35
C ASP A 164 -31.48 -13.62 -2.47
N GLU A 165 -30.80 -14.73 -2.79
CA GLU A 165 -31.25 -15.80 -3.70
C GLU A 165 -31.99 -16.94 -2.96
N ASP A 166 -32.53 -16.66 -1.77
CA ASP A 166 -33.29 -17.59 -0.92
C ASP A 166 -32.53 -18.84 -0.44
N MET A 167 -31.19 -18.87 -0.54
CA MET A 167 -30.37 -19.98 -0.05
C MET A 167 -30.39 -20.04 1.49
N GLU A 168 -30.52 -21.24 2.06
CA GLU A 168 -30.46 -21.46 3.51
C GLU A 168 -29.10 -21.04 4.10
N MET A 169 -29.10 -20.45 5.30
CA MET A 169 -27.88 -19.85 5.88
C MET A 169 -26.71 -20.84 5.99
N LYS A 170 -27.02 -22.11 6.31
CA LYS A 170 -26.00 -23.15 6.42
C LYS A 170 -25.34 -23.46 5.08
N GLU A 171 -26.14 -23.49 4.00
CA GLU A 171 -25.65 -23.72 2.64
C GLU A 171 -24.89 -22.49 2.14
N ALA A 172 -25.41 -21.28 2.39
CA ALA A 172 -24.73 -20.03 2.05
C ALA A 172 -23.34 -19.91 2.68
N LEU A 173 -23.15 -20.37 3.92
CA LEU A 173 -21.83 -20.38 4.56
C LEU A 173 -20.81 -21.32 3.90
N VAL A 174 -21.29 -22.41 3.29
CA VAL A 174 -20.46 -23.39 2.57
C VAL A 174 -20.09 -22.85 1.19
N GLU A 175 -21.06 -22.31 0.45
CA GLU A 175 -20.85 -21.80 -0.92
C GLU A 175 -20.15 -20.43 -0.97
N ALA A 176 -20.20 -19.67 0.13
CA ALA A 176 -19.66 -18.30 0.18
C ALA A 176 -18.17 -18.19 -0.16
N GLU A 177 -17.36 -19.21 0.13
CA GLU A 177 -15.92 -19.15 -0.16
C GLU A 177 -15.65 -19.20 -1.67
N SER A 178 -16.33 -20.10 -2.38
CA SER A 178 -16.26 -20.22 -3.83
C SER A 178 -16.75 -18.93 -4.50
N LEU A 179 -17.93 -18.46 -4.09
CA LEU A 179 -18.50 -17.23 -4.65
C LEU A 179 -17.66 -15.99 -4.33
N ALA A 180 -17.12 -15.86 -3.11
CA ALA A 180 -16.23 -14.75 -2.76
C ALA A 180 -14.97 -14.70 -3.62
N THR A 181 -14.40 -15.87 -3.94
CA THR A 181 -13.23 -15.99 -4.82
C THR A 181 -13.56 -15.53 -6.24
N GLN A 182 -14.73 -15.95 -6.77
CA GLN A 182 -15.21 -15.51 -8.07
C GLN A 182 -15.45 -13.99 -8.10
N MET A 183 -16.17 -13.45 -7.11
CA MET A 183 -16.44 -12.03 -6.98
C MET A 183 -15.15 -11.20 -6.93
N LEU A 184 -14.16 -11.64 -6.14
CA LEU A 184 -12.86 -10.96 -6.06
C LEU A 184 -12.14 -10.98 -7.42
N SER A 185 -12.16 -12.11 -8.12
CA SER A 185 -11.54 -12.23 -9.45
C SER A 185 -12.19 -11.30 -10.48
N GLU A 186 -13.53 -11.24 -10.51
CA GLU A 186 -14.28 -10.35 -11.39
C GLU A 186 -13.98 -8.87 -11.11
N VAL A 187 -14.03 -8.47 -9.83
CA VAL A 187 -13.75 -7.09 -9.42
C VAL A 187 -12.30 -6.72 -9.71
N SER A 188 -11.35 -7.61 -9.41
CA SER A 188 -9.93 -7.40 -9.73
C SER A 188 -9.70 -7.20 -11.22
N THR A 189 -10.39 -7.99 -12.06
CA THR A 189 -10.32 -7.86 -13.53
C THR A 189 -10.89 -6.53 -14.00
N LYS A 190 -12.01 -6.07 -13.42
CA LYS A 190 -12.59 -4.75 -13.72
C LYS A 190 -11.64 -3.63 -13.35
N ILE A 191 -11.05 -3.66 -12.16
CA ILE A 191 -10.05 -2.68 -11.70
C ILE A 191 -8.85 -2.68 -12.64
N GLY A 192 -8.30 -3.85 -12.97
CA GLY A 192 -7.16 -3.97 -13.87
C GLY A 192 -7.45 -3.42 -15.27
N ASN A 193 -8.63 -3.68 -15.81
CA ASN A 193 -9.06 -3.14 -17.12
C ASN A 193 -9.24 -1.62 -17.11
N GLN A 194 -9.75 -1.06 -16.01
CA GLN A 194 -9.95 0.39 -15.89
C GLN A 194 -8.61 1.11 -15.70
N LEU A 195 -7.82 0.71 -14.70
CA LEU A 195 -6.56 1.36 -14.37
C LEU A 195 -5.45 1.08 -15.40
N GLY A 196 -5.49 -0.08 -16.06
CA GLY A 196 -4.54 -0.43 -17.12
C GLY A 196 -4.65 0.43 -18.38
N ARG A 197 -5.74 1.20 -18.54
CA ARG A 197 -5.93 2.15 -19.65
C ARG A 197 -5.54 3.58 -19.28
N CYS A 198 -5.21 3.84 -18.03
CA CYS A 198 -4.79 5.14 -17.56
C CYS A 198 -3.38 5.47 -18.05
N ARG A 199 -3.04 6.76 -18.06
CA ARG A 199 -1.72 7.24 -18.51
C ARG A 199 -0.55 6.64 -17.74
N TYR A 200 -0.72 6.46 -16.43
CA TYR A 200 0.28 5.91 -15.53
C TYR A 200 -0.29 4.65 -14.84
N PRO A 201 -0.31 3.49 -15.51
CA PRO A 201 -0.96 2.29 -14.97
C PRO A 201 -0.19 1.69 -13.78
N PRO A 202 -0.86 0.99 -12.85
CA PRO A 202 -0.21 0.22 -11.80
C PRO A 202 0.76 -0.83 -12.34
N LYS A 203 1.87 -1.05 -11.62
CA LYS A 203 2.84 -2.11 -11.97
C LYS A 203 2.40 -3.49 -11.48
N SER A 204 1.56 -3.54 -10.43
CA SER A 204 1.06 -4.79 -9.86
C SER A 204 -0.23 -4.58 -9.06
N TYR A 205 -0.95 -5.69 -8.83
CA TYR A 205 -2.17 -5.78 -8.04
C TYR A 205 -2.00 -6.90 -7.01
N LEU A 206 -2.39 -6.65 -5.76
CA LEU A 206 -2.31 -7.64 -4.68
C LEU A 206 -3.55 -7.57 -3.80
N ALA A 207 -4.26 -8.70 -3.67
CA ALA A 207 -5.35 -8.83 -2.71
C ALA A 207 -4.82 -9.11 -1.30
N MET A 208 -5.40 -8.44 -0.31
CA MET A 208 -4.97 -8.53 1.08
C MET A 208 -6.16 -8.77 2.00
N SER A 209 -6.11 -9.89 2.73
CA SER A 209 -7.17 -10.36 3.61
C SER A 209 -6.67 -10.46 5.04
N GLY A 210 -7.55 -10.14 6.01
CA GLY A 210 -7.29 -10.43 7.42
C GLY A 210 -6.16 -9.62 8.05
N MET A 211 -5.82 -8.46 7.49
CA MET A 211 -4.74 -7.58 7.97
C MET A 211 -4.95 -7.04 9.40
N ASN A 212 -6.15 -7.21 9.95
CA ASN A 212 -6.48 -6.96 11.35
C ASN A 212 -6.04 -8.09 12.30
N LYS A 213 -5.54 -9.23 11.79
CA LYS A 213 -5.09 -10.37 12.59
C LYS A 213 -3.59 -10.31 12.82
N GLU A 214 -3.15 -10.65 14.03
CA GLU A 214 -1.72 -10.69 14.42
C GLU A 214 -0.88 -11.73 13.65
N ALA A 215 -1.51 -12.65 12.94
CA ALA A 215 -0.86 -13.67 12.12
C ALA A 215 -0.91 -13.36 10.60
N ALA A 216 -1.46 -12.23 10.18
CA ALA A 216 -1.59 -11.91 8.75
C ALA A 216 -0.24 -11.78 8.04
N ASP A 217 -0.05 -12.49 6.95
CA ASP A 217 1.22 -12.52 6.24
C ASP A 217 1.42 -11.24 5.39
N CYS A 218 2.53 -10.55 5.61
CA CYS A 218 2.94 -9.39 4.81
C CYS A 218 3.95 -9.74 3.72
N GLU A 219 4.49 -10.97 3.71
CA GLU A 219 5.44 -11.41 2.70
C GLU A 219 5.00 -11.13 1.26
N PRO A 220 3.73 -11.40 0.87
CA PRO A 220 3.29 -11.15 -0.50
C PRO A 220 3.40 -9.67 -0.88
N LEU A 221 3.11 -8.75 0.05
CA LEU A 221 3.23 -7.31 -0.17
C LEU A 221 4.69 -6.89 -0.35
N ILE A 222 5.57 -7.40 0.50
CA ILE A 222 6.99 -7.10 0.46
C ILE A 222 7.58 -7.62 -0.84
N ARG A 223 7.30 -8.88 -1.19
CA ARG A 223 7.74 -9.50 -2.45
C ARG A 223 7.21 -8.75 -3.66
N CYS A 224 5.93 -8.38 -3.66
CA CYS A 224 5.30 -7.59 -4.73
C CYS A 224 5.98 -6.23 -4.88
N THR A 225 6.25 -5.53 -3.77
CA THR A 225 6.95 -4.24 -3.76
C THR A 225 8.38 -4.38 -4.27
N THR A 226 9.12 -5.39 -3.81
CA THR A 226 10.47 -5.69 -4.28
C THR A 226 10.49 -5.95 -5.79
N ASN A 227 9.61 -6.80 -6.31
CA ASN A 227 9.54 -7.09 -7.75
C ASN A 227 9.14 -5.88 -8.59
N ALA A 228 8.44 -4.91 -8.02
CA ALA A 228 8.04 -3.69 -8.70
C ALA A 228 9.16 -2.64 -8.78
N LEU A 229 10.22 -2.75 -7.98
CA LEU A 229 11.37 -1.84 -8.02
C LEU A 229 12.33 -2.25 -9.14
N ASP A 230 12.82 -1.29 -9.92
CA ASP A 230 13.77 -1.55 -11.02
C ASP A 230 15.23 -1.60 -10.54
N GLU A 231 15.55 -0.90 -9.45
CA GLU A 231 16.91 -0.85 -8.90
C GLU A 231 17.14 -1.98 -7.88
N VAL A 232 18.12 -2.84 -8.14
CA VAL A 232 18.51 -3.96 -7.26
C VAL A 232 18.85 -3.49 -5.84
N GLU A 233 19.43 -2.31 -5.70
CA GLU A 233 19.76 -1.73 -4.40
C GLU A 233 18.51 -1.39 -3.58
N LEU A 234 17.45 -0.88 -4.24
CA LEU A 234 16.16 -0.63 -3.59
C LEU A 234 15.46 -1.95 -3.23
N GLN A 235 15.57 -2.97 -4.08
CA GLN A 235 15.05 -4.31 -3.80
C GLN A 235 15.67 -4.88 -2.53
N LYS A 236 17.00 -4.82 -2.41
CA LYS A 236 17.74 -5.26 -1.22
C LYS A 236 17.37 -4.45 0.02
N LEU A 237 17.15 -3.14 -0.14
CA LEU A 237 16.73 -2.28 0.95
C LEU A 237 15.33 -2.66 1.49
N VAL A 238 14.34 -2.92 0.62
CA VAL A 238 13.00 -3.38 1.04
C VAL A 238 13.08 -4.70 1.79
N VAL A 239 13.81 -5.68 1.25
CA VAL A 239 13.93 -7.01 1.87
C VAL A 239 14.57 -6.90 3.26
N SER A 240 15.64 -6.13 3.39
CA SER A 240 16.30 -5.92 4.68
C SER A 240 15.48 -5.11 5.70
N ALA A 241 14.49 -4.34 5.22
CA ALA A 241 13.58 -3.60 6.08
C ALA A 241 12.61 -4.55 6.78
N GLN A 242 12.45 -5.77 6.26
CA GLN A 242 11.70 -6.86 6.85
C GLN A 242 12.65 -7.77 7.62
N GLN A 243 12.95 -7.38 8.86
CA GLN A 243 13.84 -8.14 9.76
C GLN A 243 13.32 -9.55 10.11
N VAL A 244 12.04 -9.82 9.84
CA VAL A 244 11.36 -11.07 10.25
C VAL A 244 11.31 -12.10 9.11
N ASN A 245 11.55 -11.70 7.85
CA ASN A 245 11.36 -12.58 6.71
C ASN A 245 12.71 -13.20 6.25
N PHE A 246 13.14 -14.26 6.93
CA PHE A 246 14.44 -14.90 6.69
C PHE A 246 14.57 -15.49 5.27
N ASP A 247 13.50 -16.06 4.73
CA ASP A 247 13.52 -16.73 3.42
C ASP A 247 13.73 -15.71 2.28
N LEU A 248 13.03 -14.57 2.34
CA LEU A 248 13.27 -13.45 1.42
C LEU A 248 14.70 -12.89 1.55
N ASN A 249 15.21 -12.77 2.77
CA ASN A 249 16.58 -12.30 3.00
C ASN A 249 17.62 -13.25 2.38
N ILE A 250 17.40 -14.57 2.43
CA ILE A 250 18.28 -15.58 1.81
C ILE A 250 18.17 -15.53 0.28
N GLU A 251 16.95 -15.52 -0.27
CA GLU A 251 16.72 -15.48 -1.74
C GLU A 251 17.45 -14.30 -2.39
N TRP A 252 17.39 -13.12 -1.76
CA TRP A 252 17.98 -11.89 -2.29
C TRP A 252 19.44 -11.66 -1.91
N ALA A 253 19.96 -12.36 -0.89
CA ALA A 253 21.40 -12.34 -0.58
C ALA A 253 22.23 -13.10 -1.62
N VAL A 254 21.62 -14.08 -2.30
CA VAL A 254 22.26 -14.93 -3.32
C VAL A 254 22.18 -14.31 -4.73
N ARG A 255 21.38 -13.25 -4.92
CA ARG A 255 21.28 -12.46 -6.16
C ARG A 255 22.20 -11.22 -6.16
#